data_AF-A2BPB0-F1
#
_entry.id   AF-A2BPB0-F1
#
_cell.length_a   1.000
_cell.length_b   1.000
_cell.length_c   1.000
_cell.angle_alpha   90.00
_cell.angle_beta   90.00
_cell.angle_gamma   90.00
#
_symmetry.space_group_name_H-M   'P 1'
#
loop_
_entity.id
_entity.type
_entity.pdbx_description
1 polymer ?
#
loop_
_entity_poly.entity_id
_entity_poly.type
_entity_poly.pdbx_seq_one_letter_code
_entity_poly.pdbx_strand_id
1 'polypeptide(L)'
;MVDSKNKVSSIFIRNSIGLVLSIIVSICIFIKQANALPHEWVGVPKSEYGEQLWDRQSIKRNEDGSVRVLSKYIPKTKSEITKDILYTMDINCFEKSFRDVDVSIDEVNSNFNDLADWQDPNGDELILGVIGQVCRVEN
;
A
#
# COMPACT_ATOMS: atom_id res chain seq x y z
N MET A 1 -27.64 -9.47 58.81
CA MET A 1 -27.45 -8.05 58.41
C MET A 1 -26.56 -8.07 57.17
N VAL A 2 -27.16 -8.18 55.97
CA VAL A 2 -26.40 -8.31 54.72
C VAL A 2 -25.83 -6.96 54.35
N ASP A 3 -24.51 -6.97 54.18
CA ASP A 3 -23.58 -5.86 54.10
C ASP A 3 -23.96 -4.83 53.01
N SER A 4 -24.52 -3.69 53.43
CA SER A 4 -24.90 -2.56 52.58
C SER A 4 -23.71 -2.05 51.74
N LYS A 5 -22.47 -2.20 52.22
CA LYS A 5 -21.26 -1.79 51.50
C LYS A 5 -21.01 -2.62 50.23
N ASN A 6 -21.31 -3.92 50.25
CA ASN A 6 -21.15 -4.80 49.07
C ASN A 6 -22.17 -4.50 47.96
N LYS A 7 -23.36 -4.02 48.34
CA LYS A 7 -24.42 -3.65 47.39
C LYS A 7 -24.14 -2.31 46.70
N VAL A 8 -23.56 -1.34 47.41
CA VAL A 8 -23.13 -0.06 46.84
C VAL A 8 -21.93 -0.27 45.89
N SER A 9 -20.95 -1.08 46.31
CA SER A 9 -19.79 -1.44 45.47
C SER A 9 -20.20 -2.13 44.17
N SER A 10 -21.14 -3.10 44.23
CA SER A 10 -21.61 -3.79 43.02
C SER A 10 -22.40 -2.91 42.06
N ILE A 11 -23.16 -1.92 42.56
CA ILE A 11 -23.87 -0.94 41.73
C ILE A 11 -22.88 0.01 41.06
N PHE A 12 -21.85 0.48 41.78
CA PHE A 12 -20.79 1.32 41.22
C PHE A 12 -20.00 0.58 40.14
N ILE A 13 -19.61 -0.67 40.38
CA ILE A 13 -18.90 -1.51 39.39
C ILE A 13 -19.77 -1.74 38.15
N ARG A 14 -21.05 -2.05 38.32
CA ARG A 14 -21.98 -2.26 37.20
C ARG A 14 -22.16 -0.99 36.35
N ASN A 15 -22.28 0.17 36.99
CA ASN A 15 -22.39 1.45 36.28
C ASN A 15 -21.09 1.80 35.55
N SER A 16 -19.93 1.57 36.16
CA SER A 16 -18.63 1.79 35.52
C SER A 16 -18.45 0.90 34.28
N ILE A 17 -18.84 -0.37 34.35
CA ILE A 17 -18.79 -1.30 33.19
C ILE A 17 -19.73 -0.81 32.07
N GLY A 18 -20.95 -0.40 32.41
CA GLY A 18 -21.91 0.13 31.43
C GLY A 18 -21.40 1.40 30.73
N LEU A 19 -20.72 2.27 31.49
CA LEU A 19 -20.17 3.52 30.98
C LEU A 19 -18.97 3.27 30.05
N VAL A 20 -18.09 2.32 30.41
CA VAL A 20 -16.99 1.87 29.55
C VAL A 20 -17.52 1.22 28.26
N LEU A 21 -18.51 0.34 28.36
CA LEU A 21 -19.15 -0.27 27.19
C LEU A 21 -19.80 0.77 26.28
N SER A 22 -20.47 1.77 26.86
CA SER A 22 -21.06 2.87 26.09
C SER A 22 -20.01 3.70 25.36
N ILE A 23 -18.86 3.98 25.99
CA ILE A 23 -17.74 4.69 25.36
C ILE A 23 -17.16 3.88 24.21
N ILE A 24 -16.92 2.57 24.41
CA ILE A 24 -16.40 1.68 23.36
C ILE A 24 -17.35 1.65 22.17
N VAL A 25 -18.65 1.46 22.40
CA VAL A 25 -19.67 1.45 21.34
C VAL A 25 -19.69 2.80 20.61
N SER A 26 -19.59 3.92 21.32
CA SER A 26 -19.50 5.25 20.69
C SER A 26 -18.26 5.36 19.80
N ILE A 27 -17.08 4.98 20.29
CA ILE A 27 -15.83 5.01 19.52
C ILE A 27 -15.94 4.14 18.26
N CYS A 28 -16.51 2.93 18.36
CA CYS A 28 -16.73 2.04 17.21
C CYS A 28 -17.63 2.65 16.13
N ILE A 29 -18.62 3.46 16.51
CA ILE A 29 -19.51 4.15 15.55
C ILE A 29 -18.80 5.36 14.90
N PHE A 30 -17.80 5.93 15.57
CA PHE A 30 -16.99 7.05 15.05
C PHE A 30 -15.82 6.63 14.16
N ILE A 31 -15.52 5.34 14.03
CA ILE A 31 -14.57 4.84 13.02
C ILE A 31 -15.25 4.98 11.65
N LYS A 32 -15.29 6.20 11.13
CA LYS A 32 -15.69 6.47 9.76
C LYS A 32 -14.74 5.73 8.83
N GLN A 33 -15.31 5.20 7.74
CA GLN A 33 -14.62 4.54 6.64
C GLN A 33 -13.28 5.21 6.34
N ALA A 34 -12.19 4.48 6.57
CA ALA A 34 -10.90 4.84 6.03
C ALA A 34 -11.00 4.66 4.51
N ASN A 35 -11.33 5.74 3.80
CA ASN A 35 -11.24 5.75 2.36
C ASN A 35 -9.75 5.72 2.03
N ALA A 36 -9.25 4.59 1.54
CA ALA A 36 -7.94 4.55 0.91
C ALA A 36 -7.92 5.62 -0.18
N LEU A 37 -6.81 6.38 -0.25
CA LEU A 37 -6.64 7.34 -1.34
C LEU A 37 -6.82 6.59 -2.68
N PRO A 38 -7.67 7.09 -3.59
CA PRO A 38 -7.96 6.38 -4.82
C PRO A 38 -6.72 6.36 -5.71
N HIS A 39 -6.28 5.17 -6.14
CA HIS A 39 -5.15 5.06 -7.07
C HIS A 39 -5.38 5.89 -8.35
N GLU A 40 -4.34 6.61 -8.77
CA GLU A 40 -4.29 7.31 -10.05
C GLU A 40 -3.32 6.58 -10.98
N TRP A 41 -3.80 5.51 -11.62
CA TRP A 41 -3.00 4.70 -12.53
C TRP A 41 -2.66 5.44 -13.82
N VAL A 42 -1.38 5.56 -14.10
CA VAL A 42 -0.82 6.13 -15.33
C VAL A 42 -0.14 5.02 -16.13
N GLY A 43 -0.51 4.88 -17.40
CA GLY A 43 0.03 3.84 -18.28
C GLY A 43 1.29 4.25 -19.05
N VAL A 44 2.18 3.28 -19.23
CA VAL A 44 3.32 3.38 -20.13
C VAL A 44 2.97 2.76 -21.50
N PRO A 45 3.74 3.00 -22.57
CA PRO A 45 3.54 2.34 -23.85
C PRO A 45 3.52 0.81 -23.69
N LYS A 46 2.55 0.15 -24.34
CA LYS A 46 2.36 -1.30 -24.24
C LYS A 46 3.49 -2.04 -24.96
N SER A 47 3.88 -3.20 -24.44
CA SER A 47 4.81 -4.11 -25.10
C SER A 47 4.06 -5.31 -25.71
N GLU A 48 4.79 -6.20 -26.37
CA GLU A 48 4.21 -7.47 -26.85
C GLU A 48 3.78 -8.41 -25.72
N TYR A 49 4.33 -8.21 -24.51
CA TYR A 49 4.10 -9.05 -23.33
C TYR A 49 2.90 -8.58 -22.49
N GLY A 50 2.60 -7.29 -22.49
CA GLY A 50 1.51 -6.73 -21.70
C GLY A 50 1.56 -5.22 -21.56
N GLU A 51 0.99 -4.74 -20.45
CA GLU A 51 0.89 -3.33 -20.10
C GLU A 51 1.47 -3.12 -18.70
N GLN A 52 2.04 -1.94 -18.47
CA GLN A 52 2.49 -1.52 -17.16
C GLN A 52 1.83 -0.20 -16.80
N LEU A 53 1.34 -0.12 -15.56
CA LEU A 53 0.79 1.09 -14.95
C LEU A 53 1.63 1.46 -13.73
N TRP A 54 1.70 2.75 -13.39
CA TRP A 54 2.22 3.21 -12.10
C TRP A 54 1.21 4.15 -11.43
N ASP A 55 1.14 4.15 -10.12
CA ASP A 55 0.19 4.96 -9.37
C ASP A 55 0.82 6.31 -9.00
N ARG A 56 0.29 7.40 -9.56
CA ARG A 56 0.80 8.74 -9.27
C ARG A 56 0.66 9.13 -7.81
N GLN A 57 -0.37 8.66 -7.11
CA GLN A 57 -0.59 9.01 -5.70
C GLN A 57 0.33 8.25 -4.75
N SER A 58 0.99 7.19 -5.23
CA SER A 58 1.93 6.38 -4.43
C SER A 58 3.35 6.95 -4.40
N ILE A 59 3.66 7.97 -5.21
CA ILE A 59 5.02 8.51 -5.32
C ILE A 59 5.50 9.05 -3.97
N LYS A 60 6.67 8.56 -3.55
CA LYS A 60 7.37 9.05 -2.36
C LYS A 60 8.86 9.09 -2.61
N ARG A 61 9.55 10.17 -2.22
CA ARG A 61 11.02 10.23 -2.23
C ARG A 61 11.57 9.58 -0.97
N ASN A 62 12.56 8.72 -1.15
CA ASN A 62 13.33 8.10 -0.08
C ASN A 62 14.48 9.03 0.35
N GLU A 63 15.09 8.73 1.51
CA GLU A 63 16.21 9.52 2.06
C GLU A 63 17.46 9.46 1.18
N ASP A 64 17.67 8.35 0.47
CA ASP A 64 18.76 8.15 -0.50
C ASP A 64 18.54 8.91 -1.83
N GLY A 65 17.41 9.61 -1.98
CA GLY A 65 17.04 10.35 -3.18
C GLY A 65 16.34 9.51 -4.26
N SER A 66 16.20 8.21 -4.07
CA SER A 66 15.38 7.36 -4.94
C SER A 66 13.89 7.69 -4.82
N VAL A 67 13.12 7.34 -5.85
CA VAL A 67 11.67 7.53 -5.90
C VAL A 67 10.98 6.19 -5.75
N ARG A 68 10.23 6.02 -4.66
CA ARG A 68 9.33 4.90 -4.46
C ARG A 68 8.01 5.11 -5.19
N VAL A 69 7.52 4.07 -5.85
CA VAL A 69 6.24 4.08 -6.57
C VAL A 69 5.61 2.69 -6.59
N LEU A 70 4.29 2.62 -6.50
CA LEU A 70 3.50 1.42 -6.75
C LEU A 70 3.26 1.28 -8.25
N SER A 71 3.53 0.10 -8.80
CA SER A 71 3.29 -0.21 -10.20
C SER A 71 2.53 -1.52 -10.36
N LYS A 72 1.91 -1.72 -11.53
CA LYS A 72 1.07 -2.87 -11.84
C LYS A 72 1.36 -3.37 -13.25
N TYR A 73 1.82 -4.61 -13.33
CA TYR A 73 1.93 -5.33 -14.59
C TYR A 73 0.62 -6.04 -14.90
N ILE A 74 0.15 -5.88 -16.13
CA ILE A 74 -1.05 -6.52 -16.67
C ILE A 74 -0.60 -7.38 -17.86
N PRO A 75 -0.59 -8.72 -17.73
CA PRO A 75 -0.18 -9.59 -18.83
C PRO A 75 -1.17 -9.50 -19.99
N LYS A 76 -0.67 -9.57 -21.23
CA LYS A 76 -1.48 -9.53 -22.46
C LYS A 76 -2.58 -10.59 -22.48
N THR A 77 -2.30 -11.77 -21.95
CA THR A 77 -3.27 -12.87 -21.82
C THR A 77 -3.51 -13.16 -20.35
N LYS A 78 -4.72 -12.88 -19.86
CA LYS A 78 -5.13 -13.23 -18.50
C LYS A 78 -5.67 -14.66 -18.43
N SER A 79 -5.32 -15.36 -17.36
CA SER A 79 -5.79 -16.71 -17.03
C SER A 79 -5.81 -16.86 -15.51
N GLU A 80 -6.27 -17.99 -15.00
CA GLU A 80 -6.21 -18.27 -13.55
C GLU A 80 -4.78 -18.20 -12.98
N ILE A 81 -3.77 -18.46 -13.83
CA ILE A 81 -2.34 -18.42 -13.47
C ILE A 81 -1.65 -17.11 -13.87
N THR A 82 -2.17 -16.37 -14.86
CA THR A 82 -1.61 -15.07 -15.29
C THR A 82 -2.49 -13.93 -14.78
N LYS A 83 -2.22 -13.55 -13.53
CA LYS A 83 -2.87 -12.43 -12.84
C LYS A 83 -2.04 -11.16 -13.00
N ASP A 84 -2.65 -10.04 -12.64
CA ASP A 84 -1.94 -8.77 -12.50
C ASP A 84 -0.93 -8.90 -11.36
N ILE A 85 0.25 -8.30 -11.53
CA ILE A 85 1.31 -8.31 -10.51
C ILE A 85 1.52 -6.87 -10.06
N LEU A 86 1.47 -6.64 -8.76
CA LEU A 86 1.78 -5.38 -8.12
C LEU A 86 3.25 -5.37 -7.70
N TYR A 87 3.91 -4.24 -7.95
CA TYR A 87 5.28 -4.02 -7.54
C TYR A 87 5.37 -2.73 -6.74
N THR A 88 6.02 -2.77 -5.58
CA THR A 88 6.55 -1.54 -4.99
C THR A 88 7.99 -1.40 -5.47
N MET A 89 8.25 -0.36 -6.25
CA MET A 89 9.54 -0.12 -6.88
C MET A 89 10.22 1.08 -6.25
N ASP A 90 11.52 0.99 -6.01
CA ASP A 90 12.38 2.16 -5.85
C ASP A 90 13.12 2.43 -7.16
N ILE A 91 13.14 3.69 -7.59
CA ILE A 91 13.74 4.13 -8.84
C ILE A 91 14.84 5.14 -8.57
N ASN A 92 16.05 4.87 -9.05
CA ASN A 92 17.13 5.84 -9.08
C ASN A 92 17.05 6.62 -10.40
N CYS A 93 16.55 7.84 -10.35
CA CYS A 93 16.38 8.68 -11.53
C CYS A 93 17.69 9.16 -12.17
N PHE A 94 18.80 9.15 -11.43
CA PHE A 94 20.11 9.52 -11.98
C PHE A 94 20.74 8.38 -12.76
N GLU A 95 20.81 7.20 -12.15
CA GLU A 95 21.41 6.01 -12.76
C GLU A 95 20.45 5.28 -13.71
N LYS A 96 19.15 5.61 -13.66
CA LYS A 96 18.06 4.94 -14.38
C LYS A 96 17.97 3.44 -14.04
N SER A 97 18.31 3.10 -12.80
CA SER A 97 18.17 1.76 -12.22
C SER A 97 16.93 1.69 -11.34
N PHE A 98 16.48 0.47 -11.06
CA PHE A 98 15.32 0.21 -10.20
C PHE A 98 15.59 -0.98 -9.27
N ARG A 99 14.80 -1.11 -8.21
CA ARG A 99 14.71 -2.34 -7.42
C ARG A 99 13.25 -2.57 -7.03
N ASP A 100 12.82 -3.82 -7.07
CA ASP A 100 11.50 -4.21 -6.59
C ASP A 100 11.61 -4.54 -5.10
N VAL A 101 11.14 -3.62 -4.26
CA VAL A 101 11.15 -3.80 -2.80
C VAL A 101 9.94 -4.61 -2.33
N ASP A 102 8.91 -4.76 -3.15
CA ASP A 102 7.82 -5.69 -2.89
C ASP A 102 7.21 -6.18 -4.19
N VAL A 103 6.78 -7.44 -4.24
CA VAL A 103 6.12 -8.07 -5.38
C VAL A 103 4.95 -8.89 -4.87
N SER A 104 3.73 -8.57 -5.32
CA SER A 104 2.52 -9.27 -4.88
C SER A 104 1.54 -9.53 -6.02
N ILE A 105 0.72 -10.58 -5.86
CA ILE A 105 -0.39 -10.90 -6.78
C ILE A 105 -1.76 -10.45 -6.22
N ASP A 106 -1.77 -10.01 -4.97
CA ASP A 106 -2.89 -9.42 -4.26
C ASP A 106 -2.36 -8.40 -3.23
N GLU A 107 -3.21 -7.45 -2.82
CA GLU A 107 -2.85 -6.41 -1.85
C GLU A 107 -2.64 -6.95 -0.41
N VAL A 108 -2.85 -8.25 -0.20
CA VAL A 108 -2.88 -8.86 1.13
C VAL A 108 -1.53 -9.45 1.52
N ASN A 109 -0.75 -9.92 0.54
CA ASN A 109 0.53 -10.57 0.78
C ASN A 109 1.69 -9.70 0.27
N SER A 110 2.21 -8.81 1.12
CA SER A 110 3.44 -8.05 0.86
C SER A 110 4.64 -8.75 1.50
N ASN A 111 5.71 -8.96 0.74
CA ASN A 111 7.01 -9.39 1.26
C ASN A 111 8.05 -8.29 1.02
N PHE A 112 7.94 -7.27 1.87
CA PHE A 112 8.70 -6.05 1.74
C PHE A 112 10.19 -6.25 2.09
N ASN A 113 11.07 -5.91 1.14
CA ASN A 113 12.51 -6.03 1.19
C ASN A 113 13.19 -4.74 0.70
N ASP A 114 13.45 -3.82 1.62
CA ASP A 114 14.19 -2.57 1.36
C ASP A 114 15.67 -2.79 0.97
N LEU A 115 16.18 -4.03 1.07
CA LEU A 115 17.56 -4.40 0.73
C LEU A 115 17.65 -5.09 -0.63
N ALA A 116 16.60 -5.02 -1.45
CA ALA A 116 16.63 -5.53 -2.82
C ALA A 116 17.76 -4.87 -3.63
N ASP A 117 18.48 -5.68 -4.41
CA ASP A 117 19.58 -5.20 -5.24
C ASP A 117 19.06 -4.30 -6.38
N TRP A 118 19.83 -3.26 -6.70
CA TRP A 118 19.58 -2.40 -7.86
C TRP A 118 19.79 -3.17 -9.16
N GLN A 119 18.90 -2.96 -10.12
CA GLN A 119 18.86 -3.62 -11.41
C GLN A 119 18.85 -2.60 -12.55
N ASP A 120 19.55 -2.94 -13.63
CA ASP A 120 19.43 -2.25 -14.91
C ASP A 120 18.15 -2.74 -15.63
N PRO A 121 17.34 -1.87 -16.25
CA PRO A 121 16.17 -2.27 -17.03
C PRO A 121 16.49 -3.22 -18.19
N ASN A 122 17.75 -3.31 -18.63
CA ASN A 122 18.23 -4.20 -19.69
C ASN A 122 17.43 -4.10 -20.99
N GLY A 123 16.92 -2.91 -21.31
CA GLY A 123 16.10 -2.68 -22.50
C GLY A 123 14.61 -3.01 -22.36
N ASP A 124 14.13 -3.41 -21.17
CA ASP A 124 12.71 -3.61 -20.92
C ASP A 124 11.94 -2.29 -21.11
N GLU A 125 11.15 -2.21 -22.18
CA GLU A 125 10.42 -1.01 -22.57
C GLU A 125 9.35 -0.59 -21.54
N LEU A 126 8.76 -1.56 -20.81
CA LEU A 126 7.76 -1.27 -19.79
C LEU A 126 8.41 -0.61 -18.58
N ILE A 127 9.52 -1.18 -18.08
CA ILE A 127 10.27 -0.63 -16.94
C ILE A 127 10.90 0.71 -17.31
N LEU A 128 11.51 0.82 -18.49
CA LEU A 128 12.03 2.08 -19.02
C LEU A 128 10.93 3.15 -19.14
N GLY A 129 9.72 2.74 -19.54
CA GLY A 129 8.54 3.60 -19.57
C GLY A 129 8.16 4.14 -18.20
N VAL A 130 8.16 3.28 -17.17
CA VAL A 130 7.86 3.68 -15.79
C VAL A 130 8.91 4.66 -15.29
N ILE A 131 10.20 4.31 -15.40
CA ILE A 131 11.32 5.18 -14.97
C ILE A 131 11.23 6.54 -15.68
N GLY A 132 11.02 6.53 -17.00
CA GLY A 132 10.95 7.75 -17.80
C GLY A 132 9.79 8.68 -17.45
N GLN A 133 8.65 8.13 -17.02
CA GLN A 133 7.49 8.92 -16.60
C GLN A 133 7.58 9.36 -15.14
N VAL A 134 7.93 8.45 -14.22
CA VAL A 134 8.03 8.73 -12.78
C VAL A 134 9.10 9.77 -12.48
N CYS A 135 10.27 9.67 -13.11
CA CYS A 135 11.36 10.61 -12.87
C CYS A 135 11.13 12.04 -13.40
N ARG A 136 10.04 12.28 -14.13
CA ARG A 136 9.63 13.62 -14.59
C ARG A 136 8.61 14.27 -13.67
N VAL A 137 8.07 13.54 -12.71
CA VAL A 137 7.14 14.10 -11.74
C VAL A 137 7.95 14.98 -10.79
N GLU A 138 7.75 16.29 -10.90
CA GLU A 138 8.23 17.24 -9.91
C GLU A 138 7.37 17.09 -8.65
N ASN A 139 8.03 16.83 -7.52
CA ASN A 139 7.44 16.90 -6.18
C ASN A 139 8.08 18.09 -5.47
#